data_AF-A0A0S7EPY2-F1
#
_entry.id   AF-A0A0S7EPY2-F1
#
_cell.length_a   1.000
_cell.length_b   1.000
_cell.length_c   1.000
_cell.angle_alpha   90.00
_cell.angle_beta   90.00
_cell.angle_gamma   90.00
#
_symmetry.space_group_name_H-M   'P 1'
#
loop_
_entity.id
_entity.type
_entity.pdbx_description
1 polymer ?
#
loop_
_entity_poly.entity_id
_entity_poly.type
_entity_poly.pdbx_seq_one_letter_code
_entity_poly.pdbx_strand_id
1 'polypeptide(L)'
;VQVLMDMFDQEDIGVMSQFTEEPLSLAELSYDELVKLEIAEERQYLRELDLIIKVFRNHFLSHPKVFTDEDVEVIFSNILDIHELTVKLLGLIEDAVEMTADGSPHPLVGSCFEDLAEEQAFDPYETLSQDILGKKFNEHFHEMMQRQTVRQHFGSNPGGFKECVQYVLPQLMKVPVYHCLHYFELLQQLQERSKEQDDRECLKQAITALLNLQSSVERIYVKHQPRRKPVEAIYRRYSRQVRGKQLAIKRMIEIQKSIDGWEGKDIGQCCNEFITEGTLIRAGAKHERHNFLFDGLMISCKANQSSRLPG
;
A
#
# COMPACT_ATOMS: atom_id res chain seq x y z
N VAL A 1 -22.67 -5.59 -6.64
CA VAL A 1 -22.44 -4.14 -6.80
C VAL A 1 -22.90 -3.37 -5.55
N GLN A 2 -24.09 -3.63 -5.00
CA GLN A 2 -24.55 -3.04 -3.72
C GLN A 2 -23.57 -3.25 -2.54
N VAL A 3 -23.07 -4.48 -2.37
CA VAL A 3 -22.17 -4.85 -1.26
C VAL A 3 -20.80 -4.14 -1.31
N LEU A 4 -20.36 -3.68 -2.48
CA LEU A 4 -19.12 -2.91 -2.63
C LEU A 4 -19.30 -1.43 -2.30
N MET A 5 -20.53 -0.91 -2.39
CA MET A 5 -20.83 0.50 -2.05
C MET A 5 -21.09 0.63 -0.54
N ASP A 6 -21.71 -0.38 0.08
CA ASP A 6 -22.00 -0.38 1.52
C ASP A 6 -20.73 -0.55 2.40
N MET A 7 -19.58 -0.93 1.84
CA MET A 7 -18.31 -1.02 2.58
C MET A 7 -17.55 0.31 2.69
N PHE A 8 -17.96 1.35 1.94
CA PHE A 8 -17.29 2.67 1.93
C PHE A 8 -18.09 3.80 2.60
N ASP A 9 -19.33 3.54 3.05
CA ASP A 9 -20.29 4.58 3.46
C ASP A 9 -20.58 4.62 4.98
N GLN A 10 -19.60 4.32 5.83
CA GLN A 10 -19.73 4.54 7.28
C GLN A 10 -18.61 5.40 7.84
N GLU A 11 -18.57 6.67 7.44
CA GLU A 11 -17.98 7.71 8.28
C GLU A 11 -18.96 8.89 8.39
N ASP A 12 -19.55 9.02 9.58
CA ASP A 12 -20.46 10.10 9.97
C ASP A 12 -19.82 11.47 9.74
N ILE A 13 -20.52 12.29 8.94
CA ILE A 13 -20.24 13.71 8.76
C ILE A 13 -20.68 14.43 10.04
N GLY A 14 -19.72 14.88 10.84
CA GLY A 14 -20.04 15.60 12.08
C GLY A 14 -18.91 16.47 12.64
N VAL A 15 -18.96 17.76 12.29
CA VAL A 15 -18.39 18.91 13.01
C VAL A 15 -16.90 19.21 12.82
N MET A 16 -16.66 20.22 11.97
CA MET A 16 -15.47 21.08 11.97
C MET A 16 -15.22 21.65 13.38
N SER A 17 -14.12 21.25 14.02
CA SER A 17 -13.54 21.99 15.14
C SER A 17 -12.02 22.08 14.97
N GLN A 18 -11.52 23.28 15.26
CA GLN A 18 -10.15 23.73 15.14
C GLN A 18 -9.23 22.88 16.05
N PHE A 19 -8.50 21.94 15.46
CA PHE A 19 -7.30 21.39 16.08
C PHE A 19 -6.08 21.85 15.27
N THR A 20 -5.46 22.90 15.78
CA THR A 20 -4.09 23.29 15.41
C THR A 20 -3.12 22.42 16.19
N GLU A 21 -2.98 21.15 15.80
CA GLU A 21 -1.81 20.35 16.15
C GLU A 21 -0.99 20.16 14.87
N GLU A 22 0.27 20.57 14.91
CA GLU A 22 1.24 20.27 13.86
C GLU A 22 1.37 18.75 13.74
N PRO A 23 1.54 18.19 12.52
CA PRO A 23 1.69 16.76 12.38
C PRO A 23 3.01 16.33 13.01
N LEU A 24 2.94 15.48 14.04
CA LEU A 24 4.11 14.83 14.61
C LEU A 24 4.86 14.11 13.49
N SER A 25 6.14 14.41 13.35
CA SER A 25 7.01 13.64 12.48
C SER A 25 7.08 12.19 13.00
N LEU A 26 7.32 11.20 12.13
CA LEU A 26 7.51 9.80 12.59
C LEU A 26 8.50 9.69 13.74
N ALA A 27 9.49 10.58 13.77
CA ALA A 27 10.53 10.64 14.79
C ALA A 27 10.01 11.01 16.19
N GLU A 28 8.77 11.50 16.30
CA GLU A 28 8.18 11.97 17.56
C GLU A 28 7.12 11.02 18.13
N LEU A 29 6.70 9.98 17.39
CA LEU A 29 5.73 9.01 17.91
C LEU A 29 6.33 8.16 19.01
N SER A 30 5.59 7.96 20.09
CA SER A 30 5.94 7.00 21.14
C SER A 30 5.80 5.54 20.66
N TYR A 31 6.36 4.59 21.42
CA TYR A 31 6.24 3.16 21.13
C TYR A 31 4.77 2.73 21.05
N ASP A 32 3.94 3.15 22.02
CA ASP A 32 2.52 2.80 22.08
C ASP A 32 1.73 3.36 20.88
N GLU A 33 2.03 4.58 20.45
CA GLU A 33 1.43 5.17 19.25
C GLU A 33 1.85 4.44 17.97
N LEU A 34 3.11 4.01 17.87
CA LEU A 34 3.57 3.17 16.76
C LEU A 34 2.85 1.83 16.71
N VAL A 35 2.71 1.14 17.85
CA VAL A 35 1.99 -0.15 17.91
C VAL A 35 0.52 0.03 17.52
N LYS A 36 -0.15 1.09 18.00
CA LYS A 36 -1.54 1.39 17.62
C LYS A 36 -1.69 1.67 16.13
N LEU A 37 -0.74 2.41 15.55
CA LEU A 37 -0.71 2.65 14.11
C LEU A 37 -0.51 1.33 13.37
N GLU A 38 0.42 0.50 13.82
CA GLU A 38 0.71 -0.79 13.19
C GLU A 38 -0.51 -1.72 13.21
N ILE A 39 -1.24 -1.82 14.32
CA ILE A 39 -2.48 -2.62 14.39
C ILE A 39 -3.50 -2.13 13.35
N ALA A 40 -3.64 -0.81 13.18
CA ALA A 40 -4.55 -0.25 12.18
C ALA A 40 -4.06 -0.54 10.75
N GLU A 41 -2.75 -0.44 10.50
CA GLU A 41 -2.11 -0.75 9.22
C GLU A 41 -2.24 -2.26 8.88
N GLU A 42 -1.96 -3.16 9.82
CA GLU A 42 -2.16 -4.61 9.70
C GLU A 42 -3.60 -4.98 9.35
N ARG A 43 -4.58 -4.38 10.02
CA ARG A 43 -6.01 -4.63 9.73
C ARG A 43 -6.38 -4.17 8.32
N GLN A 44 -5.84 -3.04 7.88
CA GLN A 44 -6.05 -2.56 6.52
C GLN A 44 -5.36 -3.46 5.49
N TYR A 45 -4.13 -3.88 5.76
CA TYR A 45 -3.38 -4.80 4.93
C TYR A 45 -4.10 -6.14 4.79
N LEU A 46 -4.61 -6.69 5.89
CA LEU A 46 -5.38 -7.92 5.88
C LEU A 46 -6.64 -7.81 5.00
N ARG A 47 -7.32 -6.65 4.99
CA ARG A 47 -8.45 -6.39 4.07
C ARG A 47 -8.01 -6.39 2.60
N GLU A 48 -6.81 -5.90 2.31
CA GLU A 48 -6.26 -5.91 0.95
C GLU A 48 -5.83 -7.31 0.52
N LEU A 49 -5.23 -8.10 1.41
CA LEU A 49 -4.98 -9.53 1.20
C LEU A 49 -6.28 -10.31 0.97
N ASP A 50 -7.31 -10.03 1.77
CA ASP A 50 -8.63 -10.61 1.62
C ASP A 50 -9.27 -10.25 0.27
N LEU A 51 -9.10 -9.01 -0.20
CA LEU A 51 -9.55 -8.60 -1.52
C LEU A 51 -8.83 -9.41 -2.62
N ILE A 52 -7.50 -9.56 -2.51
CA ILE A 52 -6.72 -10.38 -3.44
C ILE A 52 -7.22 -11.83 -3.44
N ILE A 53 -7.41 -12.43 -2.26
CA ILE A 53 -7.72 -13.85 -2.12
C ILE A 53 -9.19 -14.15 -2.44
N LYS A 54 -10.12 -13.47 -1.75
CA LYS A 54 -11.56 -13.79 -1.79
C LYS A 54 -12.25 -13.26 -3.04
N VAL A 55 -11.70 -12.22 -3.69
CA VAL A 55 -12.28 -11.64 -4.91
C VAL A 55 -11.49 -12.05 -6.15
N PHE A 56 -10.20 -11.71 -6.23
CA PHE A 56 -9.42 -11.97 -7.44
C PHE A 56 -9.05 -13.43 -7.59
N ARG A 57 -8.32 -14.01 -6.63
CA ARG A 57 -7.86 -15.41 -6.70
C ARG A 57 -9.02 -16.39 -6.79
N ASN A 58 -10.06 -16.18 -5.97
CA ASN A 58 -11.28 -16.99 -6.03
C ASN A 58 -11.98 -16.94 -7.39
N HIS A 59 -11.97 -15.79 -8.09
CA HIS A 59 -12.51 -15.71 -9.44
C HIS A 59 -11.76 -16.61 -10.42
N PHE A 60 -10.42 -16.65 -10.33
CA PHE A 60 -9.59 -17.48 -11.21
C PHE A 60 -9.87 -18.96 -10.97
N LEU A 61 -9.90 -19.36 -9.70
CA LEU A 61 -10.21 -20.74 -9.29
C LEU A 61 -11.63 -21.18 -9.67
N SER A 62 -12.59 -20.26 -9.65
CA SER A 62 -13.98 -20.55 -10.02
C SER A 62 -14.17 -20.76 -11.53
N HIS A 63 -13.16 -20.44 -12.35
CA HIS A 63 -13.23 -20.54 -13.81
C HIS A 63 -12.05 -21.34 -14.40
N PRO A 64 -11.89 -22.63 -14.05
CA PRO A 64 -10.75 -23.47 -14.48
C PRO A 64 -10.71 -23.75 -15.98
N LYS A 65 -11.82 -23.50 -16.70
CA LYS A 65 -11.85 -23.57 -18.17
C LYS A 65 -11.26 -22.31 -18.84
N VAL A 66 -11.06 -21.24 -18.08
CA VAL A 66 -10.58 -19.94 -18.55
C VAL A 66 -9.15 -19.70 -18.07
N PHE A 67 -8.89 -19.98 -16.79
CA PHE A 67 -7.60 -19.81 -16.13
C PHE A 67 -7.04 -21.18 -15.73
N THR A 68 -5.77 -21.42 -16.01
CA THR A 68 -5.07 -22.66 -15.64
C THR A 68 -4.55 -22.61 -14.20
N ASP A 69 -4.18 -23.76 -13.64
CA ASP A 69 -3.53 -23.81 -12.32
C ASP A 69 -2.21 -23.02 -12.31
N GLU A 70 -1.46 -23.09 -13.42
CA GLU A 70 -0.25 -22.28 -13.62
C GLU A 70 -0.54 -20.77 -13.63
N ASP A 71 -1.67 -20.33 -14.20
CA ASP A 71 -2.07 -18.92 -14.12
C ASP A 71 -2.29 -18.49 -12.66
N VAL A 72 -2.95 -19.34 -11.86
CA VAL A 72 -3.19 -19.04 -10.45
C VAL A 72 -1.88 -19.01 -9.66
N GLU A 73 -1.00 -19.99 -9.89
CA GLU A 73 0.30 -20.08 -9.22
C GLU A 73 1.19 -18.88 -9.54
N VAL A 74 1.35 -18.53 -10.82
CA VAL A 74 2.22 -17.41 -11.23
C VAL A 74 1.66 -16.06 -10.79
N ILE A 75 0.33 -15.86 -10.83
CA ILE A 75 -0.27 -14.55 -10.53
C ILE A 75 -0.38 -14.29 -9.03
N PHE A 76 -0.69 -15.31 -8.24
CA PHE A 76 -0.95 -15.14 -6.82
C PHE A 76 0.21 -15.64 -5.94
N SER A 77 1.20 -16.36 -6.50
CA SER A 77 2.36 -16.89 -5.77
C SER A 77 1.91 -17.56 -4.46
N ASN A 78 2.69 -17.40 -3.39
CA ASN A 78 2.41 -17.88 -2.04
C ASN A 78 1.66 -16.86 -1.17
N ILE A 79 0.72 -16.10 -1.75
CA ILE A 79 -0.06 -15.07 -1.01
C ILE A 79 -0.84 -15.62 0.19
N LEU A 80 -1.20 -16.91 0.18
CA LEU A 80 -1.91 -17.55 1.29
C LEU A 80 -1.03 -17.66 2.53
N ASP A 81 0.25 -17.99 2.37
CA ASP A 81 1.21 -18.09 3.47
C ASP A 81 1.43 -16.72 4.11
N ILE A 82 1.49 -15.65 3.29
CA ILE A 82 1.57 -14.27 3.78
C ILE A 82 0.31 -13.88 4.55
N HIS A 83 -0.87 -14.22 4.05
CA HIS A 83 -2.12 -13.96 4.76
C HIS A 83 -2.17 -14.70 6.11
N GLU A 84 -1.76 -15.96 6.16
CA GLU A 84 -1.69 -16.72 7.41
C GLU A 84 -0.73 -16.07 8.42
N LEU A 85 0.47 -15.69 7.98
CA LEU A 85 1.42 -14.94 8.80
C LEU A 85 0.82 -13.64 9.34
N THR A 86 0.19 -12.84 8.48
CA THR A 86 -0.44 -11.55 8.85
C THR A 86 -1.52 -11.75 9.91
N VAL A 87 -2.38 -12.76 9.76
CA VAL A 87 -3.40 -13.09 10.78
C VAL A 87 -2.73 -13.49 12.11
N LYS A 88 -1.69 -14.34 12.06
CA LYS A 88 -0.96 -14.78 13.26
C LYS A 88 -0.28 -13.60 13.96
N LEU A 89 0.45 -12.77 13.24
CA LEU A 89 1.16 -11.61 13.80
C LEU A 89 0.20 -10.60 14.40
N LEU A 90 -0.87 -10.22 13.68
CA LEU A 90 -1.87 -9.28 14.18
C LEU A 90 -2.51 -9.79 15.47
N GLY A 91 -2.88 -11.08 15.53
CA GLY A 91 -3.42 -11.69 16.75
C GLY A 91 -2.44 -11.64 17.92
N LEU A 92 -1.17 -11.96 17.70
CA LEU A 92 -0.13 -11.87 18.73
C LEU A 92 0.06 -10.44 19.26
N ILE A 93 0.05 -9.45 18.38
CA ILE A 93 0.17 -8.04 18.77
C ILE A 93 -1.07 -7.58 19.55
N GLU A 94 -2.27 -7.92 19.10
CA GLU A 94 -3.52 -7.60 19.80
C GLU A 94 -3.57 -8.22 21.19
N ASP A 95 -3.20 -9.50 21.31
CA ASP A 95 -3.11 -10.20 22.60
C ASP A 95 -2.07 -9.55 23.52
N ALA A 96 -0.89 -9.17 22.99
CA ALA A 96 0.14 -8.48 23.77
C ALA A 96 -0.35 -7.13 24.30
N VAL A 97 -1.10 -6.37 23.49
CA VAL A 97 -1.71 -5.11 23.90
C VAL A 97 -2.79 -5.32 24.96
N GLU A 98 -3.68 -6.29 24.78
CA GLU A 98 -4.76 -6.59 25.73
C GLU A 98 -4.22 -7.07 27.09
N MET A 99 -3.15 -7.87 27.07
CA MET A 99 -2.54 -8.47 28.26
C MET A 99 -1.49 -7.57 28.93
N THR A 100 -1.30 -6.34 28.45
CA THR A 100 -0.35 -5.38 29.02
C THR A 100 -0.80 -4.96 30.43
N ALA A 101 0.06 -5.13 31.43
CA ALA A 101 -0.25 -4.75 32.81
C ALA A 101 -0.29 -3.22 33.00
N ASP A 102 -1.14 -2.73 33.92
CA ASP A 102 -1.31 -1.30 34.24
C ASP A 102 -0.01 -0.56 34.65
N GLY A 103 1.02 -1.30 35.07
CA GLY A 103 2.33 -0.77 35.45
C GLY A 103 3.37 -0.73 34.33
N SER A 104 3.08 -1.31 33.17
CA SER A 104 4.01 -1.36 32.03
C SER A 104 4.08 0.00 31.32
N PRO A 105 5.27 0.42 30.84
CA PRO A 105 5.40 1.72 30.20
C PRO A 105 4.78 1.79 28.79
N HIS A 106 4.57 0.64 28.15
CA HIS A 106 3.92 0.41 26.85
C HIS A 106 3.72 -1.12 26.67
N PRO A 107 2.91 -1.57 25.69
CA PRO A 107 2.85 -2.98 25.31
C PRO A 107 4.22 -3.51 24.86
N LEU A 108 4.51 -4.78 25.14
CA LEU A 108 5.78 -5.44 24.79
C LEU A 108 5.54 -6.37 23.60
N VAL A 109 5.69 -5.85 22.38
CA VAL A 109 5.39 -6.60 21.15
C VAL A 109 6.64 -7.24 20.56
N GLY A 110 7.82 -7.01 21.12
CA GLY A 110 9.09 -7.54 20.62
C GLY A 110 9.10 -9.06 20.50
N SER A 111 8.55 -9.77 21.48
CA SER A 111 8.46 -11.24 21.46
C SER A 111 7.55 -11.75 20.33
N CYS A 112 6.48 -11.02 19.99
CA CYS A 112 5.60 -11.38 18.88
C CYS A 112 6.36 -11.47 17.55
N PHE A 113 7.33 -10.57 17.32
CA PHE A 113 8.17 -10.58 16.14
C PHE A 113 9.34 -11.56 16.25
N GLU A 114 9.95 -11.66 17.43
CA GLU A 114 11.08 -12.58 17.67
C GLU A 114 10.69 -14.03 17.39
N ASP A 115 9.59 -14.51 17.99
CA ASP A 115 9.14 -15.89 17.87
C ASP A 115 8.90 -16.26 16.39
N LEU A 116 8.24 -15.37 15.65
CA LEU A 116 7.96 -15.56 14.22
C LEU A 116 9.22 -15.49 13.34
N ALA A 117 10.16 -14.60 13.68
CA ALA A 117 11.41 -14.46 12.95
C ALA A 117 12.33 -15.67 13.17
N GLU A 118 12.40 -16.20 14.39
CA GLU A 118 13.18 -17.40 14.72
C GLU A 118 12.64 -18.63 13.97
N GLU A 119 11.32 -18.75 13.84
CA GLU A 119 10.64 -19.80 13.07
C GLU A 119 10.74 -19.60 11.53
N GLN A 120 11.45 -18.58 11.05
CA GLN A 120 11.54 -18.23 9.62
C GLN A 120 10.17 -17.97 8.97
N ALA A 121 9.19 -17.52 9.76
CA ALA A 121 7.81 -17.36 9.29
C ALA A 121 7.67 -16.26 8.22
N PHE A 122 8.64 -15.34 8.12
CA PHE A 122 8.67 -14.24 7.15
C PHE A 122 9.28 -14.61 5.78
N ASP A 123 9.92 -15.78 5.64
CA ASP A 123 10.50 -16.25 4.37
C ASP A 123 9.53 -16.25 3.17
N PRO A 124 8.20 -16.47 3.33
CA PRO A 124 7.24 -16.32 2.24
C PRO A 124 7.33 -14.98 1.49
N TYR A 125 7.75 -13.90 2.14
CA TYR A 125 7.94 -12.60 1.47
C TYR A 125 9.08 -12.59 0.46
N GLU A 126 10.13 -13.40 0.63
CA GLU A 126 11.21 -13.51 -0.37
C GLU A 126 10.69 -14.12 -1.66
N THR A 127 10.01 -15.27 -1.54
CA THR A 127 9.39 -15.99 -2.66
C THR A 127 8.43 -15.08 -3.41
N LEU A 128 7.49 -14.44 -2.71
CA LEU A 128 6.53 -13.53 -3.34
C LEU A 128 7.24 -12.36 -4.03
N SER A 129 8.23 -11.75 -3.38
CA SER A 129 8.98 -10.63 -3.95
C SER A 129 9.68 -11.03 -5.24
N GLN A 130 10.30 -12.21 -5.26
CA GLN A 130 11.01 -12.75 -6.42
C GLN A 130 10.05 -13.04 -7.59
N ASP A 131 8.87 -13.60 -7.30
CA ASP A 131 7.86 -13.95 -8.30
C ASP A 131 7.20 -12.70 -8.89
N ILE A 132 6.65 -11.84 -8.04
CA ILE A 132 5.79 -10.71 -8.46
C ILE A 132 6.59 -9.59 -9.10
N LEU A 133 7.81 -9.32 -8.62
CA LEU A 133 8.69 -8.32 -9.24
C LEU A 133 9.44 -8.86 -10.46
N GLY A 134 9.46 -10.18 -10.63
CA GLY A 134 10.11 -10.83 -11.75
C GLY A 134 9.49 -10.46 -13.11
N LYS A 135 10.29 -10.59 -14.18
CA LYS A 135 9.81 -10.42 -15.55
C LYS A 135 8.75 -11.47 -15.91
N LYS A 136 8.91 -12.70 -15.41
CA LYS A 136 8.02 -13.83 -15.64
C LYS A 136 6.57 -13.48 -15.32
N PHE A 137 6.32 -12.80 -14.19
CA PHE A 137 4.98 -12.36 -13.82
C PHE A 137 4.34 -11.47 -14.90
N ASN A 138 5.06 -10.43 -15.35
CA ASN A 138 4.52 -9.48 -16.32
C ASN A 138 4.31 -10.09 -17.71
N GLU A 139 5.23 -10.95 -18.14
CA GLU A 139 5.14 -11.67 -19.42
C GLU A 139 3.95 -12.63 -19.40
N HIS A 140 3.85 -13.48 -18.37
CA HIS A 140 2.75 -14.43 -18.19
C HIS A 140 1.40 -13.74 -18.07
N PHE A 141 1.32 -12.69 -17.24
CA PHE A 141 0.10 -11.91 -17.05
C PHE A 141 -0.36 -11.26 -18.36
N HIS A 142 0.57 -10.70 -19.15
CA HIS A 142 0.25 -10.13 -20.46
C HIS A 142 -0.29 -11.20 -21.41
N GLU A 143 0.41 -12.33 -21.56
CA GLU A 143 0.01 -13.42 -22.43
C GLU A 143 -1.37 -13.98 -22.07
N MET A 144 -1.61 -14.22 -20.77
CA MET A 144 -2.91 -14.66 -20.25
C MET A 144 -4.02 -13.70 -20.66
N MET A 145 -3.84 -12.40 -20.47
CA MET A 145 -4.85 -11.39 -20.83
C MET A 145 -5.13 -11.31 -22.34
N GLN A 146 -4.22 -11.78 -23.20
CA GLN A 146 -4.45 -11.84 -24.64
C GLN A 146 -5.15 -13.13 -25.11
N ARG A 147 -5.24 -14.18 -24.27
CA ARG A 147 -5.88 -15.44 -24.66
C ARG A 147 -7.34 -15.22 -25.04
N GLN A 148 -7.78 -15.85 -26.13
CA GLN A 148 -9.14 -15.69 -26.65
C GLN A 148 -10.20 -16.08 -25.62
N THR A 149 -9.96 -17.15 -24.85
CA THR A 149 -10.84 -17.62 -23.77
C THR A 149 -11.04 -16.56 -22.69
N VAL A 150 -9.95 -15.93 -22.24
CA VAL A 150 -9.96 -14.86 -21.22
C VAL A 150 -10.68 -13.61 -21.75
N ARG A 151 -10.40 -13.20 -22.99
CA ARG A 151 -11.08 -12.05 -23.62
C ARG A 151 -12.59 -12.28 -23.77
N GLN A 152 -13.01 -13.48 -24.14
CA GLN A 152 -14.43 -13.84 -24.27
C GLN A 152 -15.14 -13.90 -22.92
N HIS A 153 -14.48 -14.48 -21.91
CA HIS A 153 -14.98 -14.53 -20.53
C HIS A 153 -15.28 -13.13 -20.00
N PHE A 154 -14.32 -12.21 -20.11
CA PHE A 154 -14.51 -10.83 -19.67
C PHE A 154 -15.43 -10.00 -20.57
N GLY A 155 -15.44 -10.26 -21.88
CA GLY A 155 -16.35 -9.57 -22.80
C GLY A 155 -17.83 -9.87 -22.55
N SER A 156 -18.12 -10.99 -21.90
CA SER A 156 -19.47 -11.41 -21.53
C SER A 156 -19.93 -10.87 -20.16
N ASN A 157 -19.04 -10.25 -19.39
CA ASN A 157 -19.31 -9.78 -18.02
C ASN A 157 -19.09 -8.25 -17.91
N PRO A 158 -20.15 -7.42 -18.11
CA PRO A 158 -20.03 -5.96 -18.24
C PRO A 158 -19.87 -5.21 -16.90
N GLY A 159 -19.04 -5.71 -15.98
CA GLY A 159 -18.94 -5.22 -14.60
C GLY A 159 -17.67 -4.44 -14.24
N GLY A 160 -16.82 -4.07 -15.21
CA GLY A 160 -15.53 -3.39 -14.93
C GLY A 160 -14.46 -4.29 -14.30
N PHE A 161 -14.79 -5.55 -14.01
CA PHE A 161 -13.88 -6.48 -13.35
C PHE A 161 -12.65 -6.82 -14.20
N LYS A 162 -12.79 -6.80 -15.53
CA LYS A 162 -11.67 -6.94 -16.47
C LYS A 162 -10.62 -5.85 -16.23
N GLU A 163 -11.06 -4.60 -16.12
CA GLU A 163 -10.18 -3.45 -15.88
C GLU A 163 -9.52 -3.56 -14.49
N CYS A 164 -10.25 -4.04 -13.47
CA CYS A 164 -9.67 -4.32 -12.16
C CYS A 164 -8.58 -5.40 -12.25
N VAL A 165 -8.83 -6.52 -12.93
CA VAL A 165 -7.81 -7.56 -13.15
C VAL A 165 -6.63 -6.96 -13.90
N GLN A 166 -6.86 -6.24 -15.00
CA GLN A 166 -5.79 -5.76 -15.87
C GLN A 166 -4.91 -4.68 -15.24
N TYR A 167 -5.49 -3.76 -14.47
CA TYR A 167 -4.81 -2.55 -14.03
C TYR A 167 -4.65 -2.43 -12.51
N VAL A 168 -5.52 -3.07 -11.71
CA VAL A 168 -5.50 -2.97 -10.24
C VAL A 168 -4.77 -4.16 -9.63
N LEU A 169 -5.09 -5.39 -10.02
CA LEU A 169 -4.50 -6.60 -9.44
C LEU A 169 -2.95 -6.61 -9.50
N PRO A 170 -2.28 -6.27 -10.62
CA PRO A 170 -0.81 -6.20 -10.65
C PRO A 170 -0.20 -5.18 -9.70
N GLN A 171 -0.95 -4.16 -9.27
CA GLN A 171 -0.50 -3.21 -8.25
C GLN A 171 -0.78 -3.74 -6.85
N LEU A 172 -1.95 -4.37 -6.62
CA LEU A 172 -2.28 -5.01 -5.35
C LEU A 172 -1.28 -6.11 -4.99
N MET A 173 -0.84 -6.91 -5.96
CA MET A 173 0.17 -7.97 -5.71
C MET A 173 1.53 -7.43 -5.26
N LYS A 174 1.82 -6.14 -5.43
CA LYS A 174 3.06 -5.53 -4.93
C LYS A 174 2.96 -5.05 -3.49
N VAL A 175 1.76 -4.92 -2.95
CA VAL A 175 1.51 -4.46 -1.57
C VAL A 175 2.29 -5.29 -0.55
N PRO A 176 2.30 -6.65 -0.60
CA PRO A 176 3.08 -7.45 0.34
C PRO A 176 4.58 -7.14 0.33
N VAL A 177 5.15 -6.82 -0.85
CA VAL A 177 6.57 -6.46 -0.94
C VAL A 177 6.84 -5.15 -0.19
N TYR A 178 5.95 -4.18 -0.32
CA TYR A 178 6.07 -2.91 0.38
C TYR A 178 5.85 -3.05 1.89
N HIS A 179 4.93 -3.93 2.30
CA HIS A 179 4.69 -4.21 3.71
C HIS A 179 5.89 -4.88 4.39
N CYS A 180 6.52 -5.84 3.73
CA CYS A 180 7.74 -6.46 4.25
C CYS A 180 8.88 -5.45 4.47
N LEU A 181 9.06 -4.52 3.52
CA LEU A 181 10.03 -3.44 3.66
C LEU A 181 9.70 -2.46 4.80
N HIS A 182 8.41 -2.30 5.12
CA HIS A 182 7.94 -1.52 6.26
C HIS A 182 8.27 -2.20 7.59
N TYR A 183 8.08 -3.52 7.72
CA TYR A 183 8.46 -4.25 8.94
C TYR A 183 9.91 -4.04 9.34
N PHE A 184 10.86 -4.04 8.40
CA PHE A 184 12.27 -3.82 8.73
C PHE A 184 12.52 -2.44 9.35
N GLU A 185 11.80 -1.41 8.90
CA GLU A 185 11.90 -0.06 9.47
C GLU A 185 11.15 0.05 10.80
N LEU A 186 9.94 -0.52 10.87
CA LEU A 186 9.13 -0.57 12.09
C LEU A 186 9.92 -1.18 13.25
N LEU A 187 10.56 -2.33 13.03
CA LEU A 187 11.34 -3.01 14.06
C LEU A 187 12.48 -2.15 14.60
N GLN A 188 13.16 -1.39 13.72
CA GLN A 188 14.18 -0.44 14.14
C GLN A 188 13.57 0.68 14.99
N GLN A 189 12.44 1.26 14.56
CA GLN A 189 11.77 2.33 15.30
C GLN A 189 11.25 1.86 16.67
N LEU A 190 10.68 0.65 16.76
CA LEU A 190 10.26 0.04 18.03
C LEU A 190 11.46 -0.19 18.95
N GLN A 191 12.57 -0.73 18.41
CA GLN A 191 13.78 -1.02 19.18
C GLN A 191 14.41 0.24 19.78
N GLU A 192 14.41 1.36 19.03
CA GLU A 192 14.91 2.66 19.51
C GLU A 192 14.02 3.30 20.60
N ARG A 193 12.71 3.01 20.58
CA ARG A 193 11.70 3.67 21.42
C ARG A 193 11.26 2.86 22.63
N SER A 194 11.60 1.58 22.66
CA SER A 194 11.24 0.70 23.77
C SER A 194 11.96 1.13 25.05
N LYS A 195 11.17 1.24 26.13
CA LYS A 195 11.60 1.61 27.47
C LYS A 195 11.97 0.39 28.31
N GLU A 196 11.55 -0.81 27.90
CA GLU A 196 11.85 -2.08 28.58
C GLU A 196 13.06 -2.78 27.95
N GLN A 197 13.97 -3.27 28.79
CA GLN A 197 15.21 -3.89 28.30
C GLN A 197 14.96 -5.24 27.62
N ASP A 198 14.06 -6.06 28.17
CA ASP A 198 13.77 -7.40 27.63
C ASP A 198 13.14 -7.28 26.24
N ASP A 199 12.17 -6.37 26.07
CA ASP A 199 11.54 -6.06 24.78
C ASP A 199 12.55 -5.55 23.74
N ARG A 200 13.51 -4.71 24.13
CA ARG A 200 14.60 -4.28 23.24
C ARG A 200 15.48 -5.42 22.75
N GLU A 201 15.76 -6.41 23.61
CA GLU A 201 16.55 -7.57 23.19
C GLU A 201 15.74 -8.48 22.24
N CYS A 202 14.45 -8.73 22.52
CA CYS A 202 13.56 -9.45 21.61
C CYS A 202 13.52 -8.79 20.22
N LEU A 203 13.33 -7.46 20.16
CA LEU A 203 13.34 -6.71 18.90
C LEU A 203 14.68 -6.81 18.17
N LYS A 204 15.80 -6.78 18.90
CA LYS A 204 17.14 -6.93 18.33
C LYS A 204 17.37 -8.34 17.78
N GLN A 205 16.85 -9.38 18.46
CA GLN A 205 16.88 -10.76 17.98
C GLN A 205 16.04 -10.91 16.71
N ALA A 206 14.82 -10.35 16.68
CA ALA A 206 13.97 -10.32 15.49
C ALA A 206 14.67 -9.64 14.30
N ILE A 207 15.23 -8.43 14.50
CA ILE A 207 16.00 -7.71 13.47
C ILE A 207 17.16 -8.57 12.96
N THR A 208 17.90 -9.21 13.87
CA THR A 208 19.06 -10.04 13.52
C THR A 208 18.67 -11.26 12.71
N ALA A 209 17.59 -11.96 13.09
CA ALA A 209 17.07 -13.11 12.37
C ALA A 209 16.61 -12.74 10.96
N LEU A 210 16.07 -11.53 10.77
CA LEU A 210 15.54 -11.04 9.48
C LEU A 210 16.60 -10.43 8.55
N LEU A 211 17.86 -10.28 8.96
CA LEU A 211 18.90 -9.62 8.14
C LEU A 211 19.09 -10.24 6.75
N ASN A 212 19.03 -11.57 6.65
CA ASN A 212 19.19 -12.28 5.38
C ASN A 212 18.00 -12.02 4.46
N LEU A 213 16.78 -12.10 5.00
CA LEU A 213 15.54 -11.78 4.29
C LEU A 213 15.56 -10.33 3.80
N GLN A 214 15.85 -9.38 4.68
CA GLN A 214 15.95 -7.96 4.35
C GLN A 214 16.92 -7.73 3.18
N SER A 215 18.15 -8.25 3.30
CA SER A 215 19.16 -8.14 2.26
C SER A 215 18.70 -8.74 0.93
N SER A 216 17.93 -9.82 0.96
CA SER A 216 17.44 -10.46 -0.25
C SER A 216 16.30 -9.68 -0.92
N VAL A 217 15.28 -9.31 -0.15
CA VAL A 217 14.12 -8.52 -0.62
C VAL A 217 14.59 -7.18 -1.19
N GLU A 218 15.51 -6.47 -0.52
CA GLU A 218 16.08 -5.22 -1.02
C GLU A 218 16.83 -5.41 -2.35
N ARG A 219 17.63 -6.48 -2.49
CA ARG A 219 18.31 -6.79 -3.76
C ARG A 219 17.31 -7.08 -4.89
N ILE A 220 16.27 -7.87 -4.61
CA ILE A 220 15.21 -8.20 -5.58
C ILE A 220 14.50 -6.92 -6.02
N TYR A 221 14.16 -6.07 -5.05
CA TYR A 221 13.47 -4.80 -5.28
C TYR A 221 14.31 -3.87 -6.17
N VAL A 222 15.57 -3.63 -5.82
CA VAL A 222 16.49 -2.77 -6.59
C VAL A 222 16.71 -3.30 -8.00
N LYS A 223 16.82 -4.63 -8.17
CA LYS A 223 17.02 -5.27 -9.47
C LYS A 223 15.86 -5.02 -10.44
N HIS A 224 14.61 -5.04 -9.96
CA HIS A 224 13.43 -4.97 -10.82
C HIS A 224 12.76 -3.59 -10.86
N GLN A 225 13.03 -2.70 -9.89
CA GLN A 225 12.51 -1.33 -9.85
C GLN A 225 13.63 -0.26 -9.78
N PRO A 226 14.45 -0.09 -10.83
CA PRO A 226 15.57 0.86 -10.83
C PRO A 226 15.14 2.34 -10.91
N ARG A 227 13.89 2.63 -11.31
CA ARG A 227 13.35 3.99 -11.36
C ARG A 227 12.92 4.43 -9.97
N ARG A 228 13.86 5.04 -9.25
CA ARG A 228 13.70 5.66 -7.92
C ARG A 228 12.39 6.44 -7.80
N LYS A 229 11.38 5.84 -7.17
CA LYS A 229 10.60 6.60 -6.19
C LYS A 229 11.35 6.41 -4.87
N PRO A 230 11.63 7.47 -4.09
CA PRO A 230 12.19 7.33 -2.76
C PRO A 230 11.40 6.26 -2.01
N VAL A 231 12.05 5.43 -1.19
CA VAL A 231 11.32 4.43 -0.38
C VAL A 231 10.26 5.16 0.47
N GLU A 232 10.56 6.39 0.90
CA GLU A 232 9.65 7.39 1.49
C GLU A 232 8.36 7.69 0.69
N ALA A 233 8.37 7.59 -0.64
CA ALA A 233 7.19 7.77 -1.49
C ALA A 233 6.35 6.48 -1.61
N ILE A 234 6.93 5.33 -1.31
CA ILE A 234 6.26 4.03 -1.18
C ILE A 234 5.63 3.95 0.21
N TYR A 235 6.39 4.31 1.25
CA TYR A 235 5.91 4.45 2.62
C TYR A 235 4.75 5.45 2.74
N ARG A 236 4.76 6.55 1.97
CA ARG A 236 3.61 7.48 1.88
C ARG A 236 2.35 6.87 1.25
N ARG A 237 2.48 5.86 0.40
CA ARG A 237 1.32 5.14 -0.16
C ARG A 237 0.82 4.03 0.77
N TYR A 238 1.70 3.50 1.61
CA TYR A 238 1.40 2.40 2.53
C TYR A 238 0.88 2.89 3.89
N SER A 239 1.57 3.86 4.52
CA SER A 239 1.13 4.46 5.78
C SER A 239 0.00 5.47 5.53
N ARG A 240 -1.23 4.94 5.48
CA ARG A 240 -2.41 5.68 5.01
C ARG A 240 -3.10 6.52 6.08
N GLN A 241 -2.94 6.22 7.37
CA GLN A 241 -3.94 6.67 8.35
C GLN A 241 -3.56 7.81 9.30
N VAL A 242 -2.29 8.16 9.53
CA VAL A 242 -2.00 9.21 10.54
C VAL A 242 -1.29 10.46 9.99
N ARG A 243 -0.70 10.41 8.79
CA ARG A 243 0.03 11.56 8.21
C ARG A 243 -0.71 12.34 7.12
N GLY A 244 -1.90 11.87 6.73
CA GLY A 244 -2.50 12.20 5.43
C GLY A 244 -3.20 13.56 5.35
N LYS A 245 -4.04 13.94 6.32
CA LYS A 245 -5.03 14.99 6.06
C LYS A 245 -4.42 16.38 5.89
N GLN A 246 -3.59 16.84 6.82
CA GLN A 246 -3.01 18.18 6.73
C GLN A 246 -1.99 18.30 5.59
N LEU A 247 -1.14 17.29 5.38
CA LEU A 247 -0.18 17.30 4.29
C LEU A 247 -0.87 17.19 2.92
N ALA A 248 -1.94 16.40 2.81
CA ALA A 248 -2.77 16.33 1.61
C ALA A 248 -3.45 17.69 1.35
N ILE A 249 -4.02 18.34 2.38
CA ILE A 249 -4.59 19.68 2.25
C ILE A 249 -3.54 20.69 1.80
N LYS A 250 -2.34 20.69 2.40
CA LYS A 250 -1.25 21.57 2.00
C LYS A 250 -0.87 21.35 0.54
N ARG A 251 -0.73 20.09 0.10
CA ARG A 251 -0.44 19.75 -1.29
C ARG A 251 -1.56 20.20 -2.24
N MET A 252 -2.83 20.03 -1.86
CA MET A 252 -3.99 20.50 -2.63
C MET A 252 -3.95 22.03 -2.80
N ILE A 253 -3.66 22.77 -1.72
CA ILE A 253 -3.54 24.24 -1.75
C ILE A 253 -2.36 24.67 -2.65
N GLU A 254 -1.20 24.01 -2.54
CA GLU A 254 -0.02 24.29 -3.36
C GLU A 254 -0.31 24.06 -4.85
N ILE A 255 -0.95 22.94 -5.21
CA ILE A 255 -1.33 22.64 -6.59
C ILE A 255 -2.30 23.70 -7.11
N GLN A 256 -3.37 24.03 -6.36
CA GLN A 256 -4.35 25.01 -6.82
C GLN A 256 -3.74 26.40 -7.04
N LYS A 257 -2.83 26.83 -6.14
CA LYS A 257 -2.09 28.10 -6.28
C LYS A 257 -1.17 28.13 -7.49
N SER A 258 -0.71 26.98 -7.98
CA SER A 258 0.14 26.88 -9.17
C SER A 258 -0.63 26.98 -10.51
N ILE A 259 -1.96 27.00 -10.46
CA ILE A 259 -2.82 26.96 -11.65
C ILE A 259 -3.43 28.35 -11.89
N ASP A 260 -3.03 28.97 -13.00
CA ASP A 260 -3.64 30.21 -13.48
C ASP A 260 -5.06 29.96 -14.03
N GLY A 261 -5.98 30.90 -13.78
CA GLY A 261 -7.34 30.84 -14.33
C GLY A 261 -8.22 29.75 -13.71
N TRP A 262 -8.12 29.56 -12.38
CA TRP A 262 -8.96 28.60 -11.65
C TRP A 262 -10.46 28.91 -11.78
N GLU A 263 -11.26 27.87 -12.02
CA GLU A 263 -12.72 27.94 -12.09
C GLU A 263 -13.35 26.91 -11.14
N GLY A 264 -14.39 27.32 -10.40
CA GLY A 264 -15.12 26.43 -9.48
C GLY A 264 -14.67 26.53 -8.03
N LYS A 265 -15.08 25.53 -7.22
CA LYS A 265 -14.73 25.43 -5.79
C LYS A 265 -13.27 25.04 -5.62
N ASP A 266 -12.72 25.28 -4.44
CA ASP A 266 -11.37 24.84 -4.10
C ASP A 266 -11.26 23.31 -4.09
N ILE A 267 -10.08 22.78 -4.42
CA ILE A 267 -9.80 21.33 -4.47
C ILE A 267 -10.18 20.68 -3.13
N GLY A 268 -9.75 21.26 -2.01
CA GLY A 268 -10.02 20.74 -0.66
C GLY A 268 -11.50 20.75 -0.23
N GLN A 269 -12.41 21.32 -1.03
CA GLN A 269 -13.85 21.26 -0.77
C GLN A 269 -14.55 20.06 -1.44
N CYS A 270 -13.85 19.35 -2.32
CA CYS A 270 -14.41 18.23 -3.09
C CYS A 270 -13.45 17.05 -3.26
N CYS A 271 -12.26 17.13 -2.68
CA CYS A 271 -11.24 16.08 -2.72
C CYS A 271 -10.60 15.93 -1.32
N ASN A 272 -10.23 14.71 -0.98
CA ASN A 272 -9.53 14.38 0.25
C ASN A 272 -8.07 14.00 -0.02
N GLU A 273 -7.77 13.47 -1.21
CA GLU A 273 -6.46 12.87 -1.50
C GLU A 273 -5.98 13.23 -2.91
N PHE A 274 -4.68 13.55 -3.01
CA PHE A 274 -3.97 13.63 -4.28
C PHE A 274 -3.44 12.24 -4.66
N ILE A 275 -3.82 11.74 -5.84
CA ILE A 275 -3.50 10.37 -6.28
C ILE A 275 -2.20 10.34 -7.10
N THR A 276 -2.14 11.17 -8.15
CA THR A 276 -0.97 11.24 -9.04
C THR A 276 -1.00 12.48 -9.92
N GLU A 277 0.16 12.88 -10.44
CA GLU A 277 0.29 13.86 -11.52
C GLU A 277 1.05 13.25 -12.69
N GLY A 278 0.82 13.77 -13.89
CA GLY A 278 1.48 13.28 -15.08
C GLY A 278 0.96 13.91 -16.35
N THR A 279 1.68 13.68 -17.43
CA THR A 279 1.40 14.33 -18.70
C THR A 279 0.65 13.38 -19.63
N LEU A 280 -0.48 13.86 -20.20
CA LEU A 280 -1.34 13.08 -21.09
C LEU A 280 -1.71 13.91 -22.33
N ILE A 281 -1.87 13.22 -23.46
CA ILE A 281 -2.39 13.81 -24.70
C ILE A 281 -3.83 13.33 -24.86
N ARG A 282 -4.79 14.25 -24.82
CA ARG A 282 -6.19 13.95 -25.15
C ARG A 282 -6.29 13.63 -26.65
N ALA A 283 -6.93 12.53 -27.01
CA ALA A 283 -7.17 12.17 -28.41
C ALA A 283 -7.84 13.33 -29.17
N GLY A 284 -7.24 13.75 -30.28
CA GLY A 284 -7.69 14.90 -31.07
C GLY A 284 -7.19 16.28 -30.59
N ALA A 285 -6.47 16.36 -29.47
CA ALA A 285 -5.83 17.60 -29.02
C ALA A 285 -4.44 17.77 -29.65
N LYS A 286 -4.09 19.02 -29.97
CA LYS A 286 -2.78 19.38 -30.57
C LYS A 286 -1.64 19.45 -29.57
N HIS A 287 -1.94 19.67 -28.29
CA HIS A 287 -0.93 19.88 -27.26
C HIS A 287 -1.17 18.91 -26.12
N GLU A 288 -0.06 18.40 -25.63
CA GLU A 288 0.03 17.65 -24.39
C GLU A 288 -0.35 18.54 -23.18
N ARG A 289 -1.01 17.94 -22.19
CA ARG A 289 -1.45 18.63 -20.98
C ARG A 289 -0.91 17.93 -19.75
N HIS A 290 -0.53 18.72 -18.75
CA HIS A 290 -0.17 18.19 -17.44
C HIS A 290 -1.43 18.00 -16.61
N ASN A 291 -1.59 16.85 -15.98
CA ASN A 291 -2.82 16.47 -15.28
C ASN A 291 -2.52 16.20 -13.81
N PHE A 292 -3.39 16.68 -12.94
CA PHE A 292 -3.43 16.33 -11.53
C PHE A 292 -4.69 15.49 -11.28
N LEU A 293 -4.51 14.30 -10.70
CA LEU A 293 -5.60 13.39 -10.35
C LEU A 293 -5.78 13.37 -8.83
N PHE A 294 -7.01 13.63 -8.41
CA PHE A 294 -7.50 13.54 -7.05
C PHE A 294 -8.63 12.50 -7.00
N ASP A 295 -9.06 12.15 -5.79
CA ASP A 295 -10.22 11.27 -5.57
C ASP A 295 -11.52 11.83 -6.19
N GLY A 296 -11.74 13.15 -6.09
CA GLY A 296 -12.94 13.80 -6.62
C GLY A 296 -12.77 14.56 -7.95
N LEU A 297 -11.54 14.78 -8.42
CA LEU A 297 -11.26 15.65 -9.57
C LEU A 297 -10.11 15.15 -10.45
N MET A 298 -10.21 15.41 -11.76
CA MET A 298 -9.08 15.34 -12.69
C MET A 298 -8.89 16.69 -13.38
N ILE A 299 -7.78 17.36 -13.10
CA ILE A 299 -7.49 18.72 -13.56
C ILE A 299 -6.47 18.68 -14.69
N SER A 300 -6.80 19.22 -15.86
CA SER A 300 -5.94 19.18 -17.06
C SER A 300 -5.38 20.56 -17.44
N CYS A 301 -4.17 20.85 -17.00
CA CYS A 301 -3.48 22.12 -17.20
C CYS A 301 -2.70 22.18 -18.52
N LYS A 302 -2.65 23.37 -19.13
CA LYS A 302 -1.74 23.69 -20.24
C LYS A 302 -0.47 24.30 -19.65
N ALA A 303 0.70 23.74 -19.98
CA ALA A 303 1.96 24.31 -19.53
C ALA A 303 2.20 25.70 -20.16
N ASN A 304 2.56 26.69 -19.33
CA ASN A 304 3.00 28.00 -19.81
C ASN A 304 4.40 27.87 -20.41
N GLN A 305 4.57 28.24 -21.69
CA GLN A 305 5.86 28.20 -22.40
C GLN A 305 6.80 29.36 -22.03
N SER A 306 6.49 30.16 -20.99
CA SER A 306 7.20 31.41 -20.67
C SER A 306 8.50 31.25 -19.87
N SER A 307 8.96 30.02 -19.57
CA SER A 307 10.23 29.76 -18.87
C SER A 307 11.36 29.27 -19.79
N ARG A 308 11.34 29.60 -21.09
CA ARG A 308 12.60 29.66 -21.86
C ARG A 308 13.27 30.99 -21.52
N LEU A 309 14.26 30.94 -20.62
CA LEU A 309 15.19 32.04 -20.41
C LEU A 309 15.70 32.55 -21.78
N PRO A 310 15.65 33.86 -22.07
CA PRO A 310 16.36 34.40 -23.22
C PRO A 310 17.86 34.44 -22.92
N GLY A 311 18.63 33.85 -23.85
CA GLY A 311 20.00 34.25 -24.26
C GLY A 311 21.04 34.54 -23.19
#